data_AF-A0A8R7QIE9-F1
#
_entry.id   AF-A0A8R7QIE9-F1
#
_cell.length_a   1.000
_cell.length_b   1.000
_cell.length_c   1.000
_cell.angle_alpha   90.00
_cell.angle_beta   90.00
_cell.angle_gamma   90.00
#
_symmetry.space_group_name_H-M   'P 1'
#
loop_
_entity.id
_entity.type
_entity.pdbx_description
1 polymer ?
#
loop_
_entity_poly.entity_id
_entity_poly.type
_entity_poly.pdbx_seq_one_letter_code
_entity_poly.pdbx_strand_id
1 'polypeptide(L)' 'MKRARDIRDQLEGLMERVEIEVCSNASDLHAIKKAITSGFFHHSAWLQKNGSYRAVKNPETVFIHPSSG' A
#
# COMPACT_ATOMS: atom_id res chain seq x y z
N MET A 1 16.78 2.22 6.75
CA MET A 1 16.61 1.36 5.57
C MET A 1 17.07 -0.10 5.72
N LYS A 2 17.94 -0.47 6.69
CA LYS A 2 18.38 -1.87 6.86
C LYS A 2 17.20 -2.85 7.04
N ARG A 3 16.35 -2.63 8.04
CA ARG A 3 15.18 -3.49 8.32
C ARG A 3 14.27 -3.71 7.12
N ALA A 4 14.03 -2.68 6.31
CA ALA A 4 13.18 -2.80 5.12
C ALA A 4 13.83 -3.71 4.04
N ARG A 5 15.15 -3.63 3.87
CA ARG A 5 15.90 -4.53 2.98
C ARG A 5 15.85 -5.96 3.49
N ASP A 6 16.13 -6.17 4.78
CA ASP A 6 16.10 -7.49 5.41
C ASP A 6 14.72 -8.17 5.25
N ILE A 7 13.62 -7.41 5.43
CA ILE A 7 12.26 -7.92 5.22
C ILE A 7 12.00 -8.26 3.75
N ARG A 8 12.46 -7.44 2.81
CA ARG A 8 12.32 -7.71 1.37
C ARG A 8 13.02 -9.02 0.99
N ASP A 9 14.26 -9.20 1.43
CA ASP A 9 15.06 -10.39 1.11
C ASP A 9 14.43 -11.67 1.71
N GLN A 10 13.81 -11.57 2.90
CA GLN A 10 13.02 -12.68 3.47
C GLN A 10 11.80 -13.05 2.63
N LEU A 11 11.06 -12.06 2.13
CA LEU A 11 9.90 -12.28 1.28
C LEU A 11 10.29 -12.89 -0.08
N GLU A 12 11.39 -12.42 -0.70
CA GLU A 12 11.93 -12.98 -1.94
C GLU A 12 12.26 -14.47 -1.77
N GLY A 13 12.93 -14.85 -0.67
CA GLY A 13 13.21 -16.26 -0.37
C GLY A 13 11.97 -17.11 -0.09
N LEU A 14 10.87 -16.53 0.39
CA LEU A 14 9.59 -17.24 0.51
C LEU A 14 8.92 -17.43 -0.84
N MET A 15 8.97 -16.44 -1.73
CA MET A 15 8.40 -16.53 -3.09
C MET A 15 9.05 -17.64 -3.90
N GLU A 16 10.37 -17.80 -3.81
CA GLU A 16 11.10 -18.91 -4.44
C GLU A 16 10.59 -20.28 -3.96
N ARG A 17 10.36 -20.44 -2.64
CA ARG A 17 9.87 -21.70 -2.06
C ARG A 17 8.47 -22.09 -2.48
N VAL A 18 7.64 -21.11 -2.85
CA VAL A 18 6.27 -21.33 -3.33
C VAL A 18 6.14 -21.16 -4.84
N GLU A 19 7.27 -21.12 -5.56
CA GLU A 19 7.33 -21.07 -7.03
C GLU A 19 6.62 -19.85 -7.63
N ILE A 20 6.61 -18.71 -6.93
CA ILE A 20 6.08 -17.45 -7.46
C ILE A 20 7.21 -16.69 -8.14
N GLU A 21 7.06 -16.45 -9.44
CA GLU A 21 8.01 -15.66 -10.23
C GLU A 21 8.04 -14.20 -9.76
N VAL A 22 9.25 -13.69 -9.50
CA VAL A 22 9.47 -12.28 -9.18
C VAL A 22 9.56 -11.49 -10.49
N CYS A 23 8.55 -10.67 -10.76
CA CYS A 23 8.54 -9.74 -11.89
C CYS A 23 8.60 -8.29 -11.40
N SER A 24 9.15 -7.39 -12.22
CA SER A 24 9.19 -5.97 -11.90
C SER A 24 8.90 -5.11 -13.13
N ASN A 25 8.14 -4.04 -12.93
CA ASN A 25 7.92 -2.98 -13.92
C ASN A 25 7.86 -1.64 -13.18
N ALA A 26 9.02 -1.02 -12.97
CA ALA A 26 9.13 0.21 -12.17
C ALA A 26 8.37 1.40 -12.78
N SER A 27 8.13 1.39 -14.09
CA SER A 27 7.35 2.43 -14.79
C SER A 27 5.84 2.30 -14.62
N ASP A 28 5.33 1.12 -14.24
CA ASP A 28 3.89 0.91 -14.08
C ASP A 28 3.40 1.30 -12.68
N LEU A 29 3.33 2.62 -12.44
CA LEU A 29 2.77 3.17 -11.21
C LEU A 29 1.30 2.77 -10.99
N HIS A 30 0.56 2.43 -12.05
CA HIS A 30 -0.84 2.07 -11.94
C HIS A 30 -1.01 0.66 -11.36
N ALA A 31 -0.23 -0.31 -11.85
CA ALA A 31 -0.19 -1.66 -11.28
C ALA A 31 0.24 -1.65 -9.81
N ILE A 32 1.26 -0.85 -9.45
CA ILE A 32 1.73 -0.72 -8.07
C ILE A 32 0.63 -0.15 -7.16
N LYS A 33 -0.07 0.92 -7.57
CA LYS A 33 -1.18 1.50 -6.80
C LYS A 33 -2.32 0.49 -6.61
N LYS A 34 -2.64 -0.29 -7.65
CA LYS A 34 -3.65 -1.35 -7.57
C LYS A 34 -3.26 -2.44 -6.58
N ALA A 35 -2.02 -2.91 -6.59
CA ALA A 35 -1.51 -3.92 -5.66
C ALA A 35 -1.56 -3.46 -4.19
N ILE A 36 -1.19 -2.19 -3.91
CA ILE A 36 -1.33 -1.61 -2.57
C ILE A 36 -2.81 -1.57 -2.17
N THR A 37 -3.67 -1.11 -3.08
CA THR A 37 -5.11 -1.00 -2.82
C THR A 37 -5.74 -2.37 -2.57
N SER A 38 -5.36 -3.42 -3.29
CA SER A 38 -5.92 -4.76 -3.08
C SER A 38 -5.58 -5.33 -1.69
N GLY A 39 -4.41 -5.02 -1.12
CA GLY A 39 -4.03 -5.43 0.23
C GLY A 39 -4.60 -4.55 1.34
N PHE A 40 -4.76 -3.25 1.08
CA PHE A 40 -5.13 -2.25 2.08
C PHE A 40 -6.51 -1.62 1.85
N PHE A 41 -7.39 -2.20 1.01
CA PHE A 41 -8.66 -1.58 0.61
C PHE A 41 -9.54 -1.18 1.81
N HIS A 42 -9.51 -1.97 2.90
CA HIS A 42 -10.21 -1.66 4.14
C HIS A 42 -9.75 -0.38 4.84
N HIS A 43 -8.53 0.09 4.56
CA HIS A 43 -7.92 1.30 5.11
C HIS A 43 -8.00 2.49 4.14
N SER A 44 -8.99 2.49 3.23
CA SER A 44 -9.19 3.57 2.28
C SER A 44 -9.99 4.72 2.88
N ALA A 45 -9.73 5.94 2.39
CA ALA A 45 -10.51 7.14 2.68
C ALA A 45 -10.72 7.97 1.41
N TRP A 46 -11.80 8.75 1.35
CA TRP A 46 -12.11 9.65 0.24
C TRP A 46 -12.23 11.11 0.69
N LEU A 47 -11.78 12.02 -0.16
CA LEU A 47 -11.85 13.46 0.06
C LEU A 47 -13.30 13.95 -0.10
N GLN A 48 -13.80 14.64 0.91
CA GLN A 48 -15.08 15.31 0.91
C GLN A 48 -14.98 16.71 0.28
N LYS A 49 -16.11 17.26 -0.15
CA LYS A 49 -16.18 18.62 -0.73
C LYS A 49 -15.73 19.73 0.23
N ASN A 50 -15.85 19.50 1.54
CA ASN A 50 -15.41 20.42 2.58
C ASN A 50 -13.92 20.27 2.94
N GLY A 51 -13.18 19.43 2.21
CA GLY A 51 -11.75 19.18 2.43
C GLY A 51 -11.41 18.13 3.49
N SER A 52 -12.40 17.56 4.20
CA SER A 52 -12.14 16.48 5.15
C SER A 52 -12.02 15.13 4.45
N TYR A 53 -11.33 14.16 5.06
CA TYR A 53 -11.33 12.78 4.58
C TYR A 53 -12.32 11.96 5.38
N ARG A 54 -13.00 11.01 4.72
CA ARG A 54 -13.92 10.08 5.37
C ARG A 54 -13.50 8.65 5.08
N ALA A 55 -13.40 7.82 6.12
CA ALA A 55 -13.00 6.42 5.93
C ALA A 55 -14.12 5.62 5.23
N VAL A 56 -13.72 4.64 4.41
CA VAL A 56 -14.66 3.86 3.59
C VAL A 56 -15.39 2.79 4.41
N LYS A 57 -14.68 2.08 5.28
CA LYS A 57 -15.25 0.98 6.08
C LYS A 57 -16.11 1.49 7.24
N ASN A 58 -15.55 2.41 8.04
CA ASN A 58 -16.21 3.05 9.17
C ASN A 58 -16.32 4.53 8.83
N PRO A 59 -17.50 5.10 8.57
CA PRO A 59 -17.64 6.45 7.99
C PRO A 59 -17.29 7.63 8.91
N GLU A 60 -16.22 7.52 9.68
CA GLU A 60 -15.64 8.56 10.53
C GLU A 60 -14.80 9.56 9.71
N THR A 61 -14.68 10.78 10.24
CA THR A 61 -13.80 11.78 9.65
C THR A 61 -12.37 11.50 10.10
N VAL A 62 -11.45 11.41 9.13
CA VAL A 62 -10.03 11.18 9.36
C VAL A 62 -9.21 12.30 8.74
N PHE A 63 -7.94 12.41 9.15
CA PHE A 63 -7.03 13.44 8.70
C PHE A 63 -5.75 12.82 8.18
N ILE A 64 -5.13 13.46 7.18
CA ILE A 64 -3.77 13.11 6.76
C ILE A 64 -2.84 13.41 7.92
N HIS A 65 -2.04 12.41 8.31
CA HIS A 65 -1.08 12.58 9.40
C HIS A 65 0.01 13.61 9.02
N PRO A 66 0.49 14.49 9.93
CA PRO A 66 1.47 15.53 9.61
C PRO A 66 2.82 15.02 9.08
N SER A 67 3.16 13.75 9.31
CA SER A 67 4.37 13.12 8.76
C SER A 67 4.24 12.74 7.29
N SER A 68 3.04 12.80 6.72
CA SER A 68 2.82 12.56 5.30
C SER A 68 3.16 13.84 4.54
N GLY A 69 4.35 13.86 3.95
CA GLY A 69 4.87 14.95 3.11
C GLY A 69 5.63 14.39 1.93
#